data_AF-A0A518HEM9-F1
#
_entry.id   AF-A0A518HEM9-F1
#
_cell.length_a   1.000
_cell.length_b   1.000
_cell.length_c   1.000
_cell.angle_alpha   90.00
_cell.angle_beta   90.00
_cell.angle_gamma   90.00
#
_symmetry.space_group_name_H-M   'P 1'
#
loop_
_entity.id
_entity.type
_entity.pdbx_description
1 polymer ?
#
loop_
_entity_poly.entity_id
_entity_poly.type
_entity_poly.pdbx_seq_one_letter_code
_entity_poly.pdbx_strand_id
1 'polypeptide(L)'
;MDRCRRINYRIEEIRRQSHCKESDMAREDSATERLRRAREHRATWPEPFPGFSGDLVVLMNGERTEGMVRVMPDGEVEVDAAEGEARQWATDQLRSEVMHLRAGPSPFSAEAEYGEAEGEHPLGRLIVATGDRFSSTYRIEGDRFREVSRTMGDTKFSIVTVLGAENAEGKHLPSVYTVTYWEAGTGRLSKVETFQAEFARVGGYDLPASRIQVVSQDGGALVRRMLLSNHVLSAI
;
A
#
# COMPACT_ATOMS: atom_id res chain seq x y z
N MET A 1 51.61 21.33 38.70
CA MET A 1 51.68 21.17 37.23
C MET A 1 50.57 20.29 36.64
N ASP A 2 49.45 20.01 37.35
CA ASP A 2 48.55 18.91 36.95
C ASP A 2 47.08 19.29 36.66
N ARG A 3 46.73 20.58 36.73
CA ARG A 3 45.37 21.06 36.40
C ARG A 3 45.17 21.35 34.91
N CYS A 4 46.16 21.93 34.21
CA CYS A 4 46.05 22.18 32.78
C CYS A 4 46.01 20.89 31.94
N ARG A 5 46.73 19.84 32.36
CA ARG A 5 46.71 18.54 31.65
C ARG A 5 45.34 17.85 31.73
N ARG A 6 44.65 17.90 32.88
CA ARG A 6 43.30 17.31 33.03
C ARG A 6 42.22 18.06 32.26
N ILE A 7 42.33 19.37 32.12
CA ILE A 7 41.37 20.18 31.35
C ILE A 7 41.52 19.91 29.85
N ASN A 8 42.76 19.84 29.35
CA ASN A 8 43.01 19.55 27.94
C ASN A 8 42.51 18.14 27.54
N TYR A 9 42.72 17.13 28.38
CA TYR A 9 42.22 15.77 28.12
C TYR A 9 40.69 15.72 28.03
N ARG A 10 40.00 16.45 28.90
CA ARG A 10 38.53 16.51 28.93
C ARG A 10 37.95 17.28 27.74
N ILE A 11 38.64 18.30 27.23
CA ILE A 11 38.23 19.03 26.01
C ILE A 11 38.46 18.17 24.77
N GLU A 12 39.56 17.41 24.71
CA GLU A 12 39.81 16.48 23.61
C GLU A 12 38.81 15.32 23.60
N GLU A 13 38.46 14.74 24.76
CA GLU A 13 37.39 13.75 24.88
C GLU A 13 36.02 14.29 24.48
N ILE A 14 35.66 15.52 24.89
CA ILE A 14 34.42 16.15 24.48
C ILE A 14 34.43 16.38 22.96
N ARG A 15 35.53 16.90 22.38
CA ARG A 15 35.65 17.06 20.92
C ARG A 15 35.58 15.73 20.18
N ARG A 16 36.15 14.65 20.73
CA ARG A 16 36.10 13.30 20.15
C ARG A 16 34.70 12.69 20.26
N GLN A 17 33.99 12.94 21.37
CA GLN A 17 32.59 12.54 21.55
C GLN A 17 31.63 13.37 20.70
N SER A 18 31.89 14.66 20.51
CA SER A 18 31.16 15.54 19.58
C SER A 18 31.38 15.11 18.13
N HIS A 19 32.62 14.75 17.78
CA HIS A 19 32.96 14.27 16.44
C HIS A 19 32.42 12.85 16.17
N CYS A 20 32.38 11.96 17.18
CA CYS A 20 31.69 10.68 17.09
C CYS A 20 30.15 10.82 17.05
N LYS A 21 29.57 11.82 17.74
CA LYS A 21 28.14 12.11 17.64
C LYS A 21 27.75 12.73 16.29
N GLU A 22 28.63 13.50 15.66
CA GLU A 22 28.43 13.99 14.29
C GLU A 22 28.63 12.89 13.25
N SER A 23 29.50 11.91 13.50
CA SER A 23 29.76 10.81 12.54
C SER A 23 28.75 9.66 12.60
N ASP A 24 27.92 9.58 13.65
CA ASP A 24 26.82 8.61 13.79
C ASP A 24 25.43 9.26 13.63
N MET A 25 25.35 10.47 13.06
CA MET A 25 24.12 10.88 12.38
C MET A 25 23.98 10.00 11.14
N ALA A 26 23.18 8.93 11.24
CA ALA A 26 22.70 8.22 10.07
C ALA A 26 22.24 9.28 9.06
N ARG A 27 22.96 9.39 7.94
CA ARG A 27 22.60 10.31 6.87
C ARG A 27 21.16 10.00 6.51
N GLU A 28 20.27 10.99 6.59
CA GLU A 28 18.87 10.78 6.22
C GLU A 28 18.86 10.16 4.83
N ASP A 29 18.23 8.97 4.71
CA ASP A 29 18.06 8.31 3.42
C ASP A 29 17.49 9.34 2.42
N SER A 30 17.94 9.31 1.17
CA SER A 30 17.32 10.16 0.15
C SER A 30 15.82 9.84 0.02
N ALA A 31 15.00 10.79 -0.42
CA ALA A 31 13.59 10.53 -0.66
C ALA A 31 13.38 9.37 -1.66
N THR A 32 14.25 9.24 -2.66
CA THR A 32 14.32 8.10 -3.57
C THR A 32 14.55 6.77 -2.85
N GLU A 33 15.53 6.73 -1.94
CA GLU A 33 15.85 5.52 -1.17
C GLU A 33 14.70 5.13 -0.22
N ARG A 34 14.12 6.09 0.47
CA ARG A 34 12.94 5.88 1.33
C ARG A 34 11.76 5.34 0.53
N LEU A 35 11.50 5.91 -0.65
CA LEU A 35 10.44 5.43 -1.55
C LEU A 35 10.72 4.01 -2.06
N ARG A 36 11.97 3.70 -2.41
CA ARG A 36 12.40 2.35 -2.82
C ARG A 36 12.16 1.33 -1.71
N ARG A 37 12.64 1.60 -0.50
CA ARG A 37 12.45 0.74 0.66
C ARG A 37 10.98 0.49 0.96
N ALA A 38 10.15 1.52 0.94
CA ALA A 38 8.71 1.36 1.18
C ALA A 38 8.04 0.48 0.12
N ARG A 39 8.46 0.56 -1.15
CA ARG A 39 7.96 -0.35 -2.21
C ARG A 39 8.34 -1.79 -1.96
N GLU A 40 9.58 -2.03 -1.57
CA GLU A 40 10.12 -3.35 -1.27
C GLU A 40 9.52 -3.97 -0.01
N HIS A 41 9.01 -3.16 0.92
CA HIS A 41 8.34 -3.63 2.12
C HIS A 41 6.84 -3.88 1.93
N ARG A 42 6.27 -3.62 0.75
CA ARG A 42 4.91 -4.09 0.44
C ARG A 42 4.93 -5.60 0.22
N ALA A 43 3.89 -6.28 0.70
CA ALA A 43 3.69 -7.68 0.39
C ALA A 43 3.31 -7.84 -1.08
N THR A 44 4.02 -8.75 -1.76
CA THR A 44 3.78 -9.16 -3.14
C THR A 44 3.90 -10.68 -3.21
N TRP A 45 3.26 -11.31 -4.18
CA TRP A 45 3.43 -12.74 -4.40
C TRP A 45 4.84 -13.04 -4.93
N PRO A 46 5.51 -14.06 -4.37
CA PRO A 46 6.77 -14.53 -4.93
C PRO A 46 6.57 -15.12 -6.32
N GLU A 47 7.57 -14.96 -7.19
CA GLU A 47 7.59 -15.60 -8.50
C GLU A 47 8.28 -16.98 -8.42
N PRO A 48 7.83 -18.00 -9.18
CA PRO A 48 6.65 -17.97 -10.05
C PRO A 48 5.35 -18.00 -9.25
N PHE A 49 4.35 -17.22 -9.65
CA PHE A 49 2.99 -17.34 -9.12
C PHE A 49 2.19 -18.44 -9.87
N PRO A 50 1.72 -19.51 -9.19
CA PRO A 50 1.02 -20.61 -9.86
C PRO A 50 -0.41 -20.28 -10.29
N GLY A 51 -1.00 -19.21 -9.78
CA GLY A 51 -2.45 -19.04 -9.81
C GLY A 51 -3.14 -19.73 -8.62
N PHE A 52 -4.43 -19.44 -8.44
CA PHE A 52 -5.26 -20.09 -7.45
C PHE A 52 -6.73 -20.12 -7.88
N SER A 53 -7.51 -20.98 -7.24
CA SER A 53 -8.97 -20.96 -7.28
C SER A 53 -9.56 -20.93 -5.89
N GLY A 54 -10.83 -20.54 -5.77
CA GLY A 54 -11.57 -20.61 -4.52
C GLY A 54 -13.06 -20.32 -4.72
N ASP A 55 -13.86 -20.69 -3.73
CA ASP A 55 -15.28 -20.39 -3.70
C ASP A 55 -15.49 -18.90 -3.45
N LEU A 56 -16.51 -18.31 -4.07
CA LEU A 56 -16.87 -16.90 -3.96
C LEU A 56 -18.27 -16.74 -3.39
N VAL A 57 -18.40 -15.81 -2.44
CA VAL A 57 -19.69 -15.27 -2.03
C VAL A 57 -19.62 -13.75 -2.12
N VAL A 58 -20.57 -13.15 -2.83
CA VAL A 58 -20.79 -11.70 -2.89
C VAL A 58 -22.07 -11.35 -2.15
N LEU A 59 -21.99 -10.36 -1.26
CA LEU A 59 -23.13 -9.75 -0.58
C LEU A 59 -23.27 -8.30 -1.07
N MET A 60 -24.38 -8.01 -1.74
CA MET A 60 -24.63 -6.72 -2.37
C MET A 60 -26.14 -6.44 -2.35
N ASN A 61 -26.55 -5.23 -1.94
CA ASN A 61 -27.96 -4.81 -1.92
C ASN A 61 -28.91 -5.75 -1.15
N GLY A 62 -28.41 -6.45 -0.12
CA GLY A 62 -29.17 -7.44 0.65
C GLY A 62 -29.29 -8.82 -0.03
N GLU A 63 -28.70 -8.99 -1.21
CA GLU A 63 -28.67 -10.24 -1.96
C GLU A 63 -27.34 -10.96 -1.76
N ARG A 64 -27.39 -12.29 -1.95
CA ARG A 64 -26.24 -13.19 -1.89
C ARG A 64 -26.07 -13.84 -3.27
N THR A 65 -24.89 -13.68 -3.86
CA THR A 65 -24.49 -14.37 -5.08
C THR A 65 -23.33 -15.29 -4.78
N GLU A 66 -23.44 -16.55 -5.17
CA GLU A 66 -22.38 -17.55 -5.03
C GLU A 66 -21.73 -17.83 -6.38
N GLY A 67 -20.47 -18.28 -6.33
CA GLY A 67 -19.70 -18.60 -7.51
C GLY A 67 -18.33 -19.15 -7.18
N MET A 68 -17.43 -19.13 -8.16
CA MET A 68 -16.04 -19.53 -8.02
C MET A 68 -15.14 -18.49 -8.68
N VAL A 69 -13.93 -18.31 -8.15
CA VAL A 69 -12.88 -17.50 -8.79
C VAL A 69 -11.74 -18.42 -9.25
N ARG A 70 -11.14 -18.05 -10.37
CA ARG A 70 -9.83 -18.55 -10.80
C ARG A 70 -8.95 -17.37 -11.14
N VAL A 71 -7.75 -17.36 -10.59
CA VAL A 71 -6.68 -16.43 -10.97
C VAL A 71 -5.58 -17.25 -11.62
N MET A 72 -5.28 -16.93 -12.87
CA MET A 72 -4.29 -17.61 -13.69
C MET A 72 -2.85 -17.18 -13.30
N PRO A 73 -1.81 -17.96 -13.66
CA PRO A 73 -0.41 -17.60 -13.38
C PRO A 73 0.00 -16.20 -13.87
N ASP A 74 -0.59 -15.76 -14.98
CA ASP A 74 -0.35 -14.43 -15.57
C ASP A 74 -1.20 -13.31 -14.94
N GLY A 75 -1.99 -13.63 -13.91
CA GLY A 75 -2.85 -12.71 -13.18
C GLY A 75 -4.21 -12.46 -13.82
N GLU A 76 -4.58 -13.16 -14.90
CA GLU A 76 -5.94 -13.08 -15.42
C GLU A 76 -6.95 -13.59 -14.37
N VAL A 77 -8.04 -12.86 -14.20
CA VAL A 77 -9.10 -13.18 -13.22
C VAL A 77 -10.36 -13.60 -13.96
N GLU A 78 -10.80 -14.82 -13.66
CA GLU A 78 -12.08 -15.38 -14.06
C GLU A 78 -13.00 -15.48 -12.84
N VAL A 79 -14.23 -14.98 -12.96
CA VAL A 79 -15.28 -15.15 -11.96
C VAL A 79 -16.42 -15.90 -12.63
N ASP A 80 -16.71 -17.10 -12.12
CA ASP A 80 -17.83 -17.94 -12.51
C ASP A 80 -18.98 -17.73 -11.50
N ALA A 81 -19.89 -16.83 -11.86
CA ALA A 81 -21.07 -16.48 -11.07
C ALA A 81 -22.18 -16.00 -12.03
N ALA A 82 -23.41 -15.89 -11.53
CA ALA A 82 -24.52 -15.30 -12.30
C ALA A 82 -24.14 -13.92 -12.85
N GLU A 83 -24.47 -13.67 -14.13
CA GLU A 83 -24.22 -12.38 -14.79
C GLU A 83 -24.91 -11.24 -14.03
N GLY A 84 -24.22 -10.10 -13.92
CA GLY A 84 -24.77 -8.91 -13.29
C GLY A 84 -23.74 -8.11 -12.48
N GLU A 85 -24.27 -7.16 -11.70
CA GLU A 85 -23.46 -6.20 -10.93
C GLU A 85 -22.53 -6.89 -9.92
N ALA A 86 -23.00 -7.95 -9.26
CA ALA A 86 -22.22 -8.71 -8.29
C ALA A 86 -20.95 -9.33 -8.91
N ARG A 87 -21.08 -9.98 -10.08
CA ARG A 87 -19.97 -10.57 -10.81
C ARG A 87 -18.99 -9.52 -11.34
N GLN A 88 -19.51 -8.45 -11.96
CA GLN A 88 -18.67 -7.37 -12.47
C GLN A 88 -17.87 -6.72 -11.34
N TRP A 89 -18.54 -6.39 -10.24
CA TRP A 89 -17.90 -5.79 -9.07
C TRP A 89 -16.81 -6.70 -8.48
N ALA A 90 -17.10 -7.98 -8.24
CA ALA A 90 -16.11 -8.93 -7.72
C ALA A 90 -14.91 -9.07 -8.67
N THR A 91 -15.15 -9.14 -9.97
CA THR A 91 -14.10 -9.19 -11.00
C THR A 91 -13.19 -7.97 -10.93
N ASP A 92 -13.77 -6.76 -10.85
CA ASP A 92 -12.99 -5.52 -10.78
C ASP A 92 -12.18 -5.40 -9.49
N GLN A 93 -12.76 -5.81 -8.35
CA GLN A 93 -12.04 -5.81 -7.07
C GLN A 93 -10.87 -6.80 -7.08
N LEU A 94 -11.11 -8.03 -7.54
CA LEU A 94 -10.06 -9.05 -7.61
C LEU A 94 -8.95 -8.67 -8.59
N ARG A 95 -9.28 -8.13 -9.76
CA ARG A 95 -8.27 -7.63 -10.72
C ARG A 95 -7.38 -6.56 -10.10
N SER A 96 -7.97 -5.64 -9.32
CA SER A 96 -7.21 -4.61 -8.61
C SER A 96 -6.27 -5.21 -7.56
N GLU A 97 -6.75 -6.14 -6.72
CA GLU A 97 -5.93 -6.82 -5.71
C GLU A 97 -4.82 -7.66 -6.33
N VAL A 98 -5.13 -8.45 -7.36
CA VAL A 98 -4.17 -9.27 -8.10
C VAL A 98 -3.09 -8.41 -8.74
N MET A 99 -3.46 -7.29 -9.36
CA MET A 99 -2.49 -6.36 -9.94
C MET A 99 -1.52 -5.83 -8.88
N HIS A 100 -2.02 -5.46 -7.69
CA HIS A 100 -1.18 -4.96 -6.61
C HIS A 100 -0.28 -6.02 -5.99
N LEU A 101 -0.79 -7.24 -5.78
CA LEU A 101 -0.03 -8.35 -5.19
C LEU A 101 0.97 -8.94 -6.16
N ARG A 102 0.69 -8.92 -7.47
CA ARG A 102 1.65 -9.36 -8.51
C ARG A 102 2.64 -8.29 -8.90
N ALA A 103 2.35 -7.02 -8.65
CA ALA A 103 3.31 -5.95 -8.89
C ALA A 103 4.49 -6.10 -7.92
N GLY A 104 5.48 -6.90 -8.32
CA GLY A 104 6.77 -6.99 -7.66
C GLY A 104 7.44 -5.62 -7.53
N PRO A 105 8.67 -5.55 -6.98
CA PRO A 105 9.41 -4.30 -6.95
C PRO A 105 9.63 -3.82 -8.40
N SER A 106 8.75 -2.94 -8.86
CA SER A 106 8.84 -2.34 -10.18
C SER A 106 10.20 -1.66 -10.28
N PRO A 107 10.95 -1.81 -11.38
CA PRO A 107 12.12 -0.99 -11.67
C PRO A 107 11.65 0.43 -11.99
N PHE A 108 10.99 1.07 -11.04
CA PHE A 108 10.43 2.38 -11.21
C PHE A 108 11.57 3.37 -11.10
N SER A 109 11.92 3.97 -12.23
CA SER A 109 13.02 4.92 -12.40
C SER A 109 12.71 6.34 -11.93
N ALA A 110 11.59 6.56 -11.23
CA ALA A 110 11.30 7.91 -10.74
C ALA A 110 12.21 8.23 -9.57
N GLU A 111 13.04 9.23 -9.78
CA GLU A 111 13.64 9.99 -8.70
C GLU A 111 12.54 10.59 -7.83
N ALA A 112 12.89 10.92 -6.59
CA ALA A 112 11.97 11.50 -5.66
C ALA A 112 12.67 12.53 -4.78
N GLU A 113 11.89 13.52 -4.35
CA GLU A 113 12.33 14.62 -3.50
C GLU A 113 11.45 14.71 -2.26
N TYR A 114 11.99 15.28 -1.19
CA TYR A 114 11.20 15.62 -0.02
C TYR A 114 10.30 16.82 -0.35
N GLY A 115 8.99 16.65 -0.18
CA GLY A 115 8.01 17.70 -0.49
C GLY A 115 7.85 18.76 0.61
N GLU A 116 8.48 18.55 1.77
CA GLU A 116 8.39 19.42 2.94
C GLU A 116 9.61 19.29 3.84
N ALA A 117 9.83 20.30 4.70
CA ALA A 117 10.84 20.26 5.76
C ALA A 117 10.56 19.14 6.77
N GLU A 118 11.57 18.71 7.53
CA GLU A 118 11.40 17.68 8.57
C GLU A 118 10.32 18.05 9.60
N GLY A 119 9.48 17.08 9.96
CA GLY A 119 8.35 17.29 10.86
C GLY A 119 7.58 16.01 11.18
N GLU A 120 6.72 16.11 12.19
CA GLU A 120 5.95 14.99 12.77
C GLU A 120 4.54 14.89 12.17
N HIS A 121 4.44 14.82 10.84
CA HIS A 121 3.15 14.54 10.22
C HIS A 121 2.69 13.12 10.62
N PRO A 122 1.43 12.90 11.04
CA PRO A 122 0.96 11.61 11.56
C PRO A 122 0.93 10.47 10.53
N LEU A 123 1.22 10.77 9.26
CA LEU A 123 1.33 9.81 8.16
C LEU A 123 2.78 9.67 7.66
N GLY A 124 3.74 10.31 8.31
CA GLY A 124 5.16 10.28 7.95
C GLY A 124 5.56 11.32 6.89
N ARG A 125 6.79 11.19 6.40
CA ARG A 125 7.48 12.17 5.54
C ARG A 125 6.81 12.27 4.18
N LEU A 126 6.59 13.50 3.70
CA LEU A 126 6.09 13.74 2.34
C LEU A 126 7.21 13.52 1.31
N ILE A 127 6.92 12.64 0.35
CA ILE A 127 7.78 12.35 -0.79
C ILE A 127 7.01 12.68 -2.07
N VAL A 128 7.65 13.41 -2.97
CA VAL A 128 7.12 13.76 -4.29
C VAL A 128 7.92 12.98 -5.32
N ALA A 129 7.25 12.16 -6.13
CA ALA A 129 7.92 11.52 -7.27
C ALA A 129 8.12 12.56 -8.37
N THR A 130 9.34 12.63 -8.89
CA THR A 130 9.68 13.51 -10.00
C THR A 130 9.61 12.73 -11.31
N GLY A 131 9.13 13.39 -12.38
CA GLY A 131 9.05 12.80 -13.72
C GLY A 131 7.96 11.73 -13.89
N ASP A 132 7.08 11.53 -12.92
CA ASP A 132 5.95 10.61 -13.07
C ASP A 132 4.74 11.28 -13.74
N ARG A 133 4.00 10.51 -14.54
CA ARG A 133 2.84 11.04 -15.29
C ARG A 133 1.61 11.36 -14.42
N PHE A 134 1.67 11.01 -13.13
CA PHE A 134 0.52 11.08 -12.22
C PHE A 134 0.66 12.15 -11.14
N SER A 135 1.75 12.93 -11.15
CA SER A 135 2.06 13.86 -10.05
C SER A 135 1.98 13.16 -8.70
N SER A 136 2.56 11.95 -8.60
CA SER A 136 2.39 11.11 -7.43
C SER A 136 3.08 11.71 -6.21
N THR A 137 2.35 11.80 -5.11
CA THR A 137 2.93 12.05 -3.80
C THR A 137 2.66 10.88 -2.86
N TYR A 138 3.53 10.73 -1.88
CA TYR A 138 3.48 9.65 -0.90
C TYR A 138 3.73 10.23 0.48
N ARG A 139 3.03 9.70 1.49
CA ARG A 139 3.50 9.83 2.87
C ARG A 139 3.97 8.48 3.38
N ILE A 140 5.19 8.48 3.91
CA ILE A 140 5.89 7.27 4.31
C ILE A 140 6.32 7.38 5.77
N GLU A 141 5.86 6.42 6.58
CA GLU A 141 6.23 6.24 7.98
C GLU A 141 7.07 4.97 8.11
N GLY A 142 8.34 5.11 8.49
CA GLY A 142 9.30 4.01 8.40
C GLY A 142 9.42 3.52 6.96
N ASP A 143 9.04 2.26 6.73
CA ASP A 143 8.97 1.60 5.41
C ASP A 143 7.51 1.37 4.92
N ARG A 144 6.54 2.06 5.51
CA ARG A 144 5.11 1.90 5.18
C ARG A 144 4.59 3.08 4.38
N PHE A 145 3.92 2.80 3.27
CA PHE A 145 3.02 3.78 2.67
C PHE A 145 1.83 4.02 3.60
N ARG A 146 1.66 5.27 4.03
CA ARG A 146 0.50 5.73 4.80
C ARG A 146 -0.45 6.54 3.93
N GLU A 147 0.08 7.25 2.94
CA GLU A 147 -0.71 7.94 1.93
C GLU A 147 -0.11 7.78 0.53
N VAL A 148 -0.96 7.63 -0.47
CA VAL A 148 -0.59 7.73 -1.90
C VAL A 148 -1.59 8.67 -2.57
N SER A 149 -1.14 9.80 -3.11
CA SER A 149 -1.99 10.69 -3.91
C SER A 149 -1.53 10.74 -5.36
N ARG A 150 -2.49 10.76 -6.29
CA ARG A 150 -2.26 10.80 -7.74
C ARG A 150 -3.33 11.64 -8.43
N THR A 151 -2.95 12.21 -9.56
CA THR A 151 -3.86 12.84 -10.51
C THR A 151 -3.81 12.07 -11.83
N MET A 152 -4.97 11.62 -12.29
CA MET A 152 -5.15 10.86 -13.53
C MET A 152 -6.26 11.51 -14.36
N GLY A 153 -5.87 12.22 -15.42
CA GLY A 153 -6.79 13.05 -16.19
C GLY A 153 -7.50 14.05 -15.28
N ASP A 154 -8.84 14.07 -15.33
CA ASP A 154 -9.67 14.98 -14.54
C ASP A 154 -9.96 14.48 -13.11
N THR A 155 -9.32 13.39 -12.67
CA THR A 155 -9.53 12.81 -11.34
C THR A 155 -8.27 12.91 -10.49
N LYS A 156 -8.39 13.51 -9.31
CA LYS A 156 -7.40 13.37 -8.23
C LYS A 156 -7.91 12.37 -7.22
N PHE A 157 -7.04 11.49 -6.73
CA PHE A 157 -7.38 10.63 -5.60
C PHE A 157 -6.25 10.56 -4.58
N SER A 158 -6.60 10.20 -3.35
CA SER A 158 -5.66 9.87 -2.28
C SER A 158 -6.10 8.57 -1.61
N ILE A 159 -5.15 7.66 -1.43
CA ILE A 159 -5.32 6.41 -0.70
C ILE A 159 -4.64 6.57 0.66
N VAL A 160 -5.40 6.54 1.75
CA VAL A 160 -4.86 6.60 3.11
C VAL A 160 -5.00 5.23 3.76
N THR A 161 -3.88 4.62 4.14
CA THR A 161 -3.87 3.35 4.87
C THR A 161 -3.95 3.63 6.37
N VAL A 162 -5.08 3.28 6.98
CA VAL A 162 -5.31 3.45 8.42
C VAL A 162 -4.65 2.30 9.17
N LEU A 163 -5.01 1.07 8.80
CA LEU A 163 -4.48 -0.16 9.39
C LEU A 163 -3.85 -1.04 8.33
N GLY A 164 -2.79 -1.73 8.71
CA GLY A 164 -2.16 -2.77 7.91
C GLY A 164 -1.74 -3.94 8.78
N ALA A 165 -1.52 -5.08 8.14
CA ALA A 165 -0.94 -6.26 8.73
C ALA A 165 0.48 -6.47 8.21
N GLU A 166 1.25 -7.30 8.92
CA GLU A 166 2.47 -7.88 8.38
C GLU A 166 2.21 -9.34 8.03
N ASN A 167 2.76 -9.77 6.90
CA ASN A 167 2.74 -11.17 6.51
C ASN A 167 3.90 -11.94 7.15
N ALA A 168 4.04 -13.23 6.85
CA ALA A 168 5.08 -14.08 7.45
C ALA A 168 6.52 -13.62 7.13
N GLU A 169 6.71 -12.86 6.05
CA GLU A 169 7.99 -12.29 5.63
C GLU A 169 8.22 -10.86 6.17
N GLY A 170 7.35 -10.37 7.06
CA GLY A 170 7.42 -9.01 7.60
C GLY A 170 7.03 -7.92 6.60
N LYS A 171 6.39 -8.28 5.49
CA LYS A 171 5.93 -7.36 4.45
C LYS A 171 4.52 -6.86 4.74
N HIS A 172 4.23 -5.64 4.31
CA HIS A 172 3.01 -4.92 4.66
C HIS A 172 1.85 -5.24 3.71
N LEU A 173 0.74 -5.68 4.30
CA LEU A 173 -0.56 -5.84 3.65
C LEU A 173 -1.51 -4.73 4.13
N PRO A 174 -2.17 -3.97 3.24
CA PRO A 174 -3.17 -3.01 3.66
C PRO A 174 -4.43 -3.74 4.15
N SER A 175 -4.89 -3.43 5.36
CA SER A 175 -6.07 -4.06 5.96
C SER A 175 -7.26 -3.12 5.99
N VAL A 176 -7.08 -1.86 6.39
CA VAL A 176 -8.14 -0.85 6.35
C VAL A 176 -7.59 0.42 5.75
N TYR A 177 -8.23 0.90 4.68
CA TYR A 177 -7.80 2.09 3.96
C TYR A 177 -8.98 2.81 3.33
N THR A 178 -8.81 4.09 3.07
CA THR A 178 -9.77 4.92 2.35
C THR A 178 -9.17 5.36 1.02
N VAL A 179 -10.03 5.55 0.03
CA VAL A 179 -9.71 6.22 -1.23
C VAL A 179 -10.67 7.38 -1.39
N THR A 180 -10.14 8.58 -1.35
CA THR A 180 -10.92 9.80 -1.53
C THR A 180 -10.69 10.33 -2.94
N TYR A 181 -11.77 10.65 -3.65
CA TYR A 181 -11.73 11.10 -5.03
C TYR A 181 -12.24 12.54 -5.15
N TRP A 182 -11.55 13.34 -5.94
CA TRP A 182 -11.90 14.71 -6.26
C TRP A 182 -11.85 14.95 -7.77
N GLU A 183 -12.68 15.87 -8.25
CA GLU A 183 -12.50 16.49 -9.56
C GLU A 183 -11.22 17.34 -9.56
N ALA A 184 -10.27 17.04 -10.44
CA ALA A 184 -8.96 17.67 -10.44
C ALA A 184 -9.03 19.18 -10.73
N GLY A 185 -9.94 19.62 -11.60
CA GLY A 185 -10.07 21.02 -11.99
C GLY A 185 -10.72 21.91 -10.93
N THR A 186 -11.63 21.38 -10.12
CA THR A 186 -12.44 22.15 -9.16
C THR A 186 -12.05 21.89 -7.70
N GLY A 187 -11.41 20.74 -7.43
CA GLY A 187 -11.18 20.25 -6.07
C GLY A 187 -12.45 19.74 -5.38
N ARG A 188 -13.57 19.60 -6.11
CA ARG A 188 -14.83 19.12 -5.55
C ARG A 188 -14.71 17.63 -5.20
N LEU A 189 -15.08 17.28 -3.96
CA LEU A 189 -15.17 15.89 -3.53
C LEU A 189 -16.22 15.16 -4.38
N SER A 190 -15.83 14.04 -4.98
CA SER A 190 -16.70 13.20 -5.80
C SER A 190 -17.26 12.02 -5.01
N LYS A 191 -16.38 11.24 -4.37
CA LYS A 191 -16.77 10.10 -3.53
C LYS A 191 -15.63 9.70 -2.59
N VAL A 192 -15.98 8.95 -1.55
CA VAL A 192 -15.03 8.28 -0.66
C VAL A 192 -15.33 6.79 -0.70
N GLU A 193 -14.31 5.98 -0.91
CA GLU A 193 -14.39 4.53 -0.77
C GLU A 193 -13.61 4.10 0.47
N THR A 194 -14.20 3.28 1.33
CA THR A 194 -13.50 2.66 2.45
C THR A 194 -13.43 1.17 2.20
N PHE A 195 -12.25 0.60 2.41
CA PHE A 195 -11.99 -0.81 2.24
C PHE A 195 -11.55 -1.43 3.56
N GLN A 196 -12.08 -2.62 3.83
CA GLN A 196 -11.46 -3.59 4.73
C GLN A 196 -11.09 -4.82 3.91
N ALA A 197 -9.83 -5.24 3.95
CA ALA A 197 -9.30 -6.38 3.23
C ALA A 197 -8.62 -7.34 4.21
N GLU A 198 -8.85 -8.64 3.99
CA GLU A 198 -8.28 -9.75 4.74
C GLU A 198 -7.69 -10.75 3.76
N PHE A 199 -6.60 -11.41 4.18
CA PHE A 199 -5.85 -12.34 3.36
C PHE A 199 -5.71 -13.69 4.09
N ALA A 200 -5.75 -14.78 3.33
CA ALA A 200 -5.48 -16.12 3.80
C ALA A 200 -4.14 -16.60 3.21
N ARG A 201 -3.25 -17.08 4.07
CA ARG A 201 -1.97 -17.66 3.65
C ARG A 201 -2.19 -19.10 3.15
N VAL A 202 -1.81 -19.37 1.91
CA VAL A 202 -1.78 -20.72 1.33
C VAL A 202 -0.40 -20.95 0.69
N GLY A 203 0.34 -21.92 1.20
CA GLY A 203 1.75 -22.10 0.84
C GLY A 203 2.55 -20.82 1.16
N GLY A 204 3.19 -20.25 0.14
CA GLY A 204 3.95 -18.99 0.23
C GLY A 204 3.17 -17.73 -0.16
N TYR A 205 1.85 -17.80 -0.34
CA TYR A 205 1.05 -16.72 -0.94
C TYR A 205 -0.04 -16.22 0.00
N ASP A 206 -0.11 -14.90 0.22
CA ASP A 206 -1.22 -14.24 0.91
C ASP A 206 -2.33 -13.93 -0.11
N LEU A 207 -3.37 -14.77 -0.15
CA LEU A 207 -4.45 -14.69 -1.13
C LEU A 207 -5.64 -13.88 -0.57
N PRO A 208 -6.40 -13.12 -1.38
CA PRO A 208 -7.59 -12.41 -0.93
C PRO A 208 -8.60 -13.36 -0.28
N ALA A 209 -9.08 -13.04 0.91
CA ALA A 209 -10.03 -13.87 1.67
C ALA A 209 -11.35 -13.16 1.99
N SER A 210 -11.32 -11.87 2.30
CA SER A 210 -12.54 -11.07 2.47
C SER A 210 -12.25 -9.63 2.10
N ARG A 211 -13.21 -8.99 1.44
CA ARG A 211 -13.15 -7.57 1.15
C ARG A 211 -14.51 -6.93 1.38
N ILE A 212 -14.54 -5.87 2.19
CA ILE A 212 -15.69 -4.98 2.33
C ILE A 212 -15.35 -3.68 1.60
N GLN A 213 -16.27 -3.17 0.81
CA GLN A 213 -16.22 -1.81 0.25
C GLN A 213 -17.44 -1.03 0.72
N VAL A 214 -17.19 0.16 1.26
CA VAL A 214 -18.20 1.17 1.53
C VAL A 214 -17.94 2.36 0.61
N VAL A 215 -18.87 2.66 -0.29
CA VAL A 215 -18.81 3.83 -1.17
C VAL A 215 -19.76 4.89 -0.63
N SER A 216 -19.23 6.02 -0.20
CA SER A 216 -19.98 7.17 0.28
C SER A 216 -19.91 8.30 -0.75
N GLN A 217 -21.06 8.80 -1.17
CA GLN A 217 -21.20 9.92 -2.10
C GLN A 217 -22.51 10.68 -1.83
N ASP A 218 -22.80 11.69 -2.65
CA ASP A 218 -24.06 12.43 -2.55
C ASP A 218 -25.27 11.48 -2.58
N GLY A 219 -26.12 11.57 -1.56
CA GLY A 219 -27.34 10.77 -1.43
C GLY A 219 -27.22 9.49 -0.60
N GLY A 220 -26.03 9.05 -0.17
CA GLY A 220 -25.91 7.95 0.79
C GLY A 220 -24.64 7.11 0.69
N ALA A 221 -24.70 5.92 1.27
CA ALA A 221 -23.61 4.95 1.27
C ALA A 221 -24.07 3.61 0.69
N LEU A 222 -23.21 2.99 -0.10
CA LEU A 222 -23.39 1.65 -0.65
C LEU A 222 -22.36 0.71 -0.02
N VAL A 223 -22.81 -0.43 0.50
CA VAL A 223 -21.96 -1.42 1.15
C VAL A 223 -22.01 -2.74 0.38
N ARG A 224 -20.83 -3.28 0.09
CA ARG A 224 -20.65 -4.55 -0.64
C ARG A 224 -19.57 -5.37 0.03
N ARG A 225 -19.71 -6.69 0.02
CA ARG A 225 -18.71 -7.62 0.55
C ARG A 225 -18.48 -8.77 -0.41
N MET A 226 -17.23 -9.19 -0.56
CA MET A 226 -16.89 -10.50 -1.10
C MET A 226 -16.15 -11.32 -0.04
N LEU A 227 -16.38 -12.63 -0.08
CA LEU A 227 -15.71 -13.64 0.72
C LEU A 227 -15.15 -14.67 -0.24
N LEU A 228 -13.89 -15.05 -0.05
CA LEU A 228 -13.25 -16.16 -0.73
C LEU A 228 -12.88 -17.22 0.30
N SER A 229 -13.13 -18.47 -0.03
CA SER A 229 -12.82 -19.62 0.82
C SER A 229 -12.36 -20.81 0.00
N ASN A 230 -11.86 -21.84 0.69
CA ASN A 230 -11.39 -23.08 0.06
C ASN A 230 -10.35 -22.82 -1.04
N HIS A 231 -9.41 -21.91 -0.76
CA HIS A 231 -8.33 -21.57 -1.68
C HIS A 231 -7.47 -22.78 -2.01
N VAL A 232 -7.24 -23.00 -3.30
CA VAL A 232 -6.36 -24.04 -3.84
C VAL A 232 -5.39 -23.40 -4.80
N LEU A 233 -4.09 -23.57 -4.57
CA LEU A 233 -3.06 -23.17 -5.55
C LEU A 233 -3.14 -24.10 -6.76
N SER A 234 -3.00 -23.54 -7.96
CA SER A 234 -2.90 -24.36 -9.17
C SER A 234 -1.60 -25.17 -9.16
N ALA A 235 -1.57 -26.28 -9.89
CA ALA A 235 -0.32 -26.99 -10.14
C ALA A 235 0.61 -26.13 -11.00
N ILE A 236 1.91 -26.17 -10.69
CA ILE A 236 3.00 -25.56 -11.48
C ILE A 236 3.36 -26.48 -12.64
#